data_AF-A0A7S2UWE4-F1
#
_entry.id   AF-A0A7S2UWE4-F1
#
_cell.length_a   1.000
_cell.length_b   1.000
_cell.length_c   1.000
_cell.angle_alpha   90.00
_cell.angle_beta   90.00
_cell.angle_gamma   90.00
#
_symmetry.space_group_name_H-M   'P 1'
#
loop_
_entity.id
_entity.type
_entity.pdbx_description
1 polymer ?
#
loop_
_entity_poly.entity_id
_entity_poly.type
_entity_poly.pdbx_seq_one_letter_code
_entity_poly.pdbx_strand_id
1 'polypeptide(L)'
;KLPKAFKVIPSLTNWEEVLYLTRPDQWSPQATFMATRLLASNCDPKSAERFYRDILLEKVRDDIAEHRGRLNYHYYASLRKALYRPAAFYKGIMLPLLTDAAGGECTLREAVIVGSVLSRVSVPVNHSAVALMKLAQMSYSPPAAVFMKVLLNKKYSLPYRVIDTLAAHFIGSDGGRGAGGDR
;
A
#
# COMPACT_ATOMS: atom_id res chain seq x y z
N LYS A 1 13.66 20.34 11.30
CA LYS A 1 13.88 19.33 12.37
C LYS A 1 12.54 19.09 13.06
N LEU A 2 12.18 17.84 13.42
CA LEU A 2 10.92 17.56 14.15
C LEU A 2 10.98 18.07 15.60
N PRO A 3 9.90 18.63 16.16
CA PRO A 3 9.79 18.99 17.58
C PRO A 3 10.07 17.80 18.49
N LYS A 4 10.63 18.05 19.69
CA LYS A 4 10.94 17.00 20.67
C LYS A 4 9.68 16.22 21.08
N ALA A 5 8.58 16.93 21.33
CA ALA A 5 7.29 16.33 21.68
C ALA A 5 6.77 15.37 20.59
N PHE A 6 6.97 15.70 19.31
CA PHE A 6 6.55 14.80 18.22
C PHE A 6 7.37 13.50 18.20
N LYS A 7 8.66 13.56 18.55
CA LYS A 7 9.55 12.39 18.53
C LYS A 7 9.21 11.33 19.58
N VAL A 8 8.55 11.70 20.66
CA VAL A 8 8.18 10.76 21.73
C VAL A 8 6.85 10.05 21.48
N ILE A 9 6.05 10.50 20.51
CA ILE A 9 4.74 9.91 20.19
C ILE A 9 4.81 8.38 20.01
N PRO A 10 5.75 7.79 19.25
CA PRO A 10 5.79 6.34 19.03
C PRO A 10 5.97 5.49 20.29
N SER A 11 6.49 6.07 21.39
CA SER A 11 6.70 5.37 22.66
C SER A 11 5.51 5.44 23.61
N LEU A 12 4.46 6.20 23.26
CA LEU A 12 3.28 6.36 24.10
C LEU A 12 2.30 5.19 23.88
N THR A 13 1.66 4.73 24.95
CA THR A 13 0.61 3.69 24.86
C THR A 13 -0.58 4.17 24.03
N ASN A 14 -0.98 5.44 24.18
CA ASN A 14 -2.05 6.10 23.43
C ASN A 14 -1.53 6.95 22.26
N TRP A 15 -0.51 6.46 21.55
CA TRP A 15 0.15 7.23 20.48
C TRP A 15 -0.82 7.72 19.39
N GLU A 16 -1.87 6.97 19.07
CA GLU A 16 -2.85 7.31 18.03
C GLU A 16 -3.62 8.58 18.38
N GLU A 17 -4.17 8.62 19.59
CA GLU A 17 -4.91 9.77 20.10
C GLU A 17 -4.01 11.02 20.13
N VAL A 18 -2.80 10.87 20.69
CA VAL A 18 -1.83 11.97 20.76
C VAL A 18 -1.41 12.45 19.36
N LEU A 19 -1.22 11.53 18.42
CA LEU A 19 -0.90 11.89 17.04
C LEU A 19 -2.06 12.65 16.39
N TYR A 20 -3.31 12.24 16.64
CA TYR A 20 -4.49 12.88 16.06
C TYR A 20 -4.68 14.31 16.56
N LEU A 21 -4.30 14.62 17.80
CA LEU A 21 -4.28 15.99 18.33
C LEU A 21 -3.36 16.93 17.52
N THR A 22 -2.36 16.39 16.82
CA THR A 22 -1.45 17.18 15.97
C THR A 22 -2.02 17.49 14.58
N ARG A 23 -3.31 17.20 14.34
CA ARG A 23 -4.03 17.42 13.08
C ARG A 23 -3.28 16.85 11.86
N PRO A 24 -3.16 15.51 11.74
CA PRO A 24 -2.52 14.88 10.59
C PRO A 24 -3.13 15.29 9.24
N ASP A 25 -4.41 15.62 9.23
CA ASP A 25 -5.16 16.20 8.10
C ASP A 25 -4.58 17.54 7.61
N GLN A 26 -3.88 18.29 8.45
CA GLN A 26 -3.27 19.58 8.09
C GLN A 26 -1.75 19.52 7.89
N TRP A 27 -1.16 18.33 8.02
CA TRP A 27 0.28 18.20 7.82
C TRP A 27 0.68 18.51 6.37
N SER A 28 1.79 19.23 6.24
CA SER A 28 2.45 19.40 4.95
C SER A 28 3.01 18.06 4.44
N PRO A 29 3.25 17.92 3.12
CA PRO A 29 3.89 16.73 2.58
C PRO A 29 5.25 16.41 3.24
N GLN A 30 6.03 17.44 3.58
CA GLN A 30 7.30 17.30 4.29
C GLN A 30 7.13 16.78 5.72
N ALA A 31 6.12 17.29 6.45
CA ALA A 31 5.82 16.83 7.80
C ALA A 31 5.39 15.37 7.79
N THR A 32 4.53 14.99 6.83
CA THR A 32 4.08 13.60 6.62
C THR A 32 5.26 12.67 6.33
N PHE A 33 6.23 13.09 5.52
CA PHE A 33 7.45 12.31 5.28
C PHE A 33 8.30 12.12 6.53
N MET A 34 8.48 13.18 7.32
CA MET A 34 9.24 13.09 8.58
C MET A 34 8.51 12.22 9.62
N ALA A 35 7.18 12.32 9.70
CA ALA A 35 6.34 11.49 10.55
C ALA A 35 6.42 10.02 10.13
N THR A 36 6.29 9.73 8.83
CA THR A 36 6.41 8.38 8.29
C THR A 36 7.77 7.78 8.59
N ARG A 37 8.86 8.55 8.45
CA ARG A 37 10.21 8.08 8.78
C ARG A 37 10.37 7.73 10.26
N LEU A 38 9.77 8.54 11.14
CA LEU A 38 9.80 8.33 12.58
C LEU A 38 8.99 7.08 12.98
N LEU A 39 7.72 7.02 12.57
CA LEU A 39 6.79 5.96 12.95
C LEU A 39 7.17 4.62 12.31
N ALA A 40 7.56 4.60 11.03
CA ALA A 40 8.04 3.39 10.37
C ALA A 40 9.30 2.79 11.02
N SER A 41 10.09 3.58 11.76
CA SER A 41 11.28 3.07 12.42
C SER A 41 10.99 2.61 13.86
N ASN A 42 10.12 3.33 14.58
CA ASN A 42 9.97 3.16 16.03
C ASN A 42 8.69 2.42 16.46
N CYS A 43 7.64 2.37 15.64
CA CYS A 43 6.42 1.63 15.98
C CYS A 43 6.60 0.12 15.77
N ASP A 44 5.82 -0.68 16.50
CA ASP A 44 5.63 -2.09 16.17
C ASP A 44 4.87 -2.24 14.84
N PRO A 45 4.92 -3.42 14.18
CA PRO A 45 4.26 -3.62 12.89
C PRO A 45 2.77 -3.32 12.87
N LYS A 46 2.04 -3.60 13.96
CA LYS A 46 0.58 -3.40 14.04
C LYS A 46 0.25 -1.91 14.16
N SER A 47 1.03 -1.16 14.92
CA SER A 47 0.87 0.30 15.01
C SER A 47 1.28 1.01 13.72
N ALA A 48 2.37 0.56 13.07
CA ALA A 48 2.76 1.09 11.76
C ALA A 48 1.68 0.82 10.68
N GLU A 49 1.06 -0.35 10.70
CA GLU A 49 -0.07 -0.68 9.80
C GLU A 49 -1.24 0.29 9.97
N ARG A 50 -1.63 0.61 11.21
CA ARG A 50 -2.72 1.57 11.49
C ARG A 50 -2.36 2.98 11.01
N PHE A 51 -1.15 3.46 11.32
CA PHE A 51 -0.66 4.74 10.79
C PHE A 51 -0.69 4.80 9.26
N TYR A 52 -0.28 3.71 8.60
CA TYR A 52 -0.28 3.64 7.15
C TYR A 52 -1.68 3.72 6.56
N ARG A 53 -2.64 2.98 7.13
CA ARG A 53 -4.01 2.95 6.65
C ARG A 53 -4.75 4.26 6.94
N ASP A 54 -4.71 4.70 8.19
CA ASP A 54 -5.62 5.74 8.69
C ASP A 54 -5.10 7.17 8.43
N ILE A 55 -3.83 7.32 8.03
CA ILE A 55 -3.22 8.63 7.75
C ILE A 55 -2.49 8.65 6.40
N LEU A 56 -1.50 7.77 6.19
CA LEU A 56 -0.64 7.87 5.01
C LEU A 56 -1.38 7.53 3.71
N LEU A 57 -2.25 6.52 3.73
CA LEU A 57 -3.03 6.11 2.57
C LEU A 57 -3.99 7.24 2.16
N GLU A 58 -4.80 7.74 3.08
CA GLU A 58 -5.72 8.86 2.85
C GLU A 58 -5.00 10.06 2.22
N LYS A 59 -3.88 10.49 2.82
CA LYS A 59 -3.05 11.58 2.27
C LYS A 59 -2.56 11.35 0.84
N VAL A 60 -2.22 10.11 0.51
CA VAL A 60 -1.77 9.73 -0.84
C VAL A 60 -2.94 9.77 -1.82
N ARG A 61 -4.12 9.29 -1.43
CA ARG A 61 -5.32 9.28 -2.28
C ARG A 61 -5.80 10.70 -2.54
N ASP A 62 -5.91 11.52 -1.49
CA ASP A 62 -6.30 12.92 -1.57
C ASP A 62 -5.39 13.70 -2.52
N ASP A 63 -4.07 13.59 -2.35
CA ASP A 63 -3.11 14.32 -3.18
C ASP A 63 -3.19 13.90 -4.66
N ILE A 64 -3.39 12.60 -4.93
CA ILE A 64 -3.58 12.08 -6.30
C ILE A 64 -4.87 12.61 -6.92
N ALA A 65 -5.95 12.64 -6.16
CA ALA A 65 -7.25 13.14 -6.63
C ALA A 65 -7.18 14.65 -6.91
N GLU A 66 -6.62 15.43 -5.99
CA GLU A 66 -6.48 16.89 -6.12
C GLU A 66 -5.54 17.29 -7.27
N HIS A 67 -4.44 16.56 -7.47
CA HIS A 67 -3.40 16.92 -8.44
C HIS A 67 -3.49 16.13 -9.76
N ARG A 68 -4.72 15.75 -10.17
CA ARG A 68 -5.01 15.12 -11.47
C ARG A 68 -4.12 13.90 -11.76
N GLY A 69 -3.97 13.01 -10.78
CA GLY A 69 -3.19 11.80 -10.94
C GLY A 69 -1.67 11.98 -10.75
N ARG A 70 -1.23 13.09 -10.14
CA ARG A 70 0.17 13.29 -9.76
C ARG A 70 0.29 13.16 -8.25
N LEU A 71 1.41 12.63 -7.78
CA LEU A 71 1.70 12.51 -6.35
C LEU A 71 2.89 13.39 -6.00
N ASN A 72 2.78 14.15 -4.93
CA ASN A 72 3.86 14.94 -4.36
C ASN A 72 5.07 14.06 -4.04
N TYR A 73 6.27 14.57 -4.33
CA TYR A 73 7.52 13.85 -4.09
C TYR A 73 7.68 13.38 -2.63
N HIS A 74 7.24 14.17 -1.65
CA HIS A 74 7.38 13.79 -0.25
C HIS A 74 6.44 12.64 0.14
N TYR A 75 5.22 12.59 -0.40
CA TYR A 75 4.34 11.42 -0.21
C TYR A 75 4.89 10.18 -0.92
N TYR A 76 5.47 10.33 -2.10
CA TYR A 76 6.18 9.24 -2.77
C TYR A 76 7.35 8.71 -1.93
N ALA A 77 8.13 9.62 -1.34
CA ALA A 77 9.22 9.28 -0.43
C ALA A 77 8.70 8.63 0.87
N SER A 78 7.54 9.04 1.37
CA SER A 78 6.86 8.41 2.52
C SER A 78 6.51 6.95 2.21
N LEU A 79 5.88 6.68 1.06
CA LEU A 79 5.57 5.31 0.61
C LEU A 79 6.84 4.45 0.50
N ARG A 80 7.92 5.00 -0.07
CA ARG A 80 9.21 4.30 -0.15
C ARG A 80 9.75 3.97 1.24
N LYS A 81 9.58 4.87 2.21
CA LYS A 81 10.04 4.64 3.59
C LYS A 81 9.15 3.64 4.33
N ALA A 82 7.83 3.66 4.08
CA ALA A 82 6.88 2.72 4.65
C ALA A 82 7.19 1.26 4.25
N LEU A 83 7.68 1.03 3.02
CA LEU A 83 8.10 -0.29 2.54
C LEU A 83 9.25 -0.93 3.33
N TYR A 84 9.94 -0.20 4.21
CA TYR A 84 10.93 -0.77 5.13
C TYR A 84 10.26 -1.66 6.20
N ARG A 85 8.93 -1.61 6.33
CA ARG A 85 8.11 -2.58 7.05
C ARG A 85 7.11 -3.24 6.09
N PRO A 86 7.54 -4.25 5.30
CA PRO A 86 6.72 -4.83 4.24
C PRO A 86 5.36 -5.35 4.71
N ALA A 87 5.30 -6.05 5.84
CA ALA A 87 4.05 -6.58 6.37
C ALA A 87 3.02 -5.47 6.65
N ALA A 88 3.46 -4.38 7.29
CA ALA A 88 2.62 -3.21 7.55
C ALA A 88 2.25 -2.49 6.26
N PHE A 89 3.16 -2.36 5.29
CA PHE A 89 2.87 -1.74 4.01
C PHE A 89 1.80 -2.51 3.22
N TYR A 90 1.90 -3.84 3.13
CA TYR A 90 0.89 -4.63 2.40
C TYR A 90 -0.48 -4.53 3.05
N LYS A 91 -0.56 -4.61 4.38
CA LYS A 91 -1.83 -4.59 5.11
C LYS A 91 -2.41 -3.18 5.34
N GLY A 92 -1.57 -2.16 5.35
CA GLY A 92 -1.97 -0.77 5.63
C GLY A 92 -2.04 0.12 4.38
N ILE A 93 -1.36 -0.23 3.29
CA ILE A 93 -1.39 0.53 2.03
C ILE A 93 -1.96 -0.32 0.89
N MET A 94 -1.25 -1.38 0.47
CA MET A 94 -1.55 -2.05 -0.81
C MET A 94 -2.92 -2.75 -0.82
N LEU A 95 -3.22 -3.55 0.21
CA LEU A 95 -4.49 -4.28 0.28
C LEU A 95 -5.67 -3.34 0.55
N PRO A 96 -5.63 -2.42 1.54
CA PRO A 96 -6.72 -1.46 1.74
C PRO A 96 -6.98 -0.61 0.50
N LEU A 97 -5.95 -0.19 -0.23
CA LEU A 97 -6.13 0.55 -1.48
C LEU A 97 -6.99 -0.23 -2.50
N LEU A 98 -6.92 -1.57 -2.52
CA LEU A 98 -7.68 -2.42 -3.44
C LEU A 98 -9.04 -2.87 -2.92
N THR A 99 -9.24 -2.92 -1.59
CA THR A 99 -10.41 -3.53 -0.97
C THR A 99 -11.33 -2.56 -0.24
N ASP A 100 -10.81 -1.41 0.18
CA ASP A 100 -11.56 -0.48 1.02
C ASP A 100 -12.46 0.40 0.15
N ALA A 101 -13.77 0.12 0.22
CA ALA A 101 -14.79 0.89 -0.49
C ALA A 101 -15.04 2.27 0.15
N ALA A 102 -14.69 2.47 1.43
CA ALA A 102 -14.96 3.73 2.12
C ALA A 102 -14.15 4.91 1.55
N GLY A 103 -12.92 4.65 1.13
CA GLY A 103 -12.08 5.62 0.42
C GLY A 103 -12.33 5.70 -1.09
N GLY A 104 -13.34 4.98 -1.60
CA GLY A 104 -13.62 4.84 -3.03
C GLY A 104 -12.80 3.73 -3.71
N GLU A 105 -13.21 3.33 -4.91
CA GLU A 105 -12.54 2.28 -5.68
C GLU A 105 -11.11 2.68 -6.08
N CYS A 106 -10.20 1.70 -6.09
CA CYS A 106 -8.83 1.92 -6.56
C CYS A 106 -8.82 2.32 -8.04
N THR A 107 -8.27 3.49 -8.34
CA THR A 107 -8.02 3.89 -9.72
C THR A 107 -6.76 3.22 -10.26
N LEU A 108 -6.71 3.03 -11.58
CA LEU A 108 -5.50 2.57 -12.26
C LEU A 108 -4.29 3.48 -11.96
N ARG A 109 -4.53 4.78 -11.78
CA ARG A 109 -3.47 5.74 -11.53
C ARG A 109 -2.84 5.58 -10.16
N GLU A 110 -3.65 5.39 -9.11
CA GLU A 110 -3.18 5.08 -7.76
C GLU A 110 -2.34 3.79 -7.77
N ALA A 111 -2.86 2.73 -8.41
CA ALA A 111 -2.15 1.45 -8.50
C ALA A 111 -0.81 1.56 -9.24
N VAL A 112 -0.73 2.33 -10.32
CA VAL A 112 0.54 2.57 -11.04
C VAL A 112 1.54 3.33 -10.17
N ILE A 113 1.10 4.37 -9.45
CA ILE A 113 1.98 5.17 -8.58
C ILE A 113 2.52 4.31 -7.44
N VAL A 114 1.65 3.65 -6.67
CA VAL A 114 2.05 2.80 -5.53
C VAL A 114 2.83 1.58 -6.02
N GLY A 115 2.43 0.97 -7.14
CA GLY A 115 3.16 -0.12 -7.79
C GLY A 115 4.58 0.29 -8.20
N SER A 116 4.79 1.53 -8.64
CA SER A 116 6.14 2.04 -8.97
C SER A 116 7.04 2.19 -7.74
N VAL A 117 6.48 2.43 -6.55
CA VAL A 117 7.24 2.44 -5.29
C VAL A 117 7.68 1.02 -4.97
N LEU A 118 6.75 0.05 -5.09
CA LEU A 118 7.00 -1.35 -4.84
C LEU A 118 8.05 -1.94 -5.78
N SER A 119 8.06 -1.57 -7.07
CA SER A 119 9.06 -2.04 -8.03
C SER A 119 10.48 -1.60 -7.66
N ARG A 120 10.64 -0.39 -7.11
CA ARG A 120 11.95 0.22 -6.78
C ARG A 120 12.57 -0.25 -5.47
N VAL A 121 11.77 -0.75 -4.53
CA VAL A 121 12.26 -1.17 -3.20
C VAL A 121 12.40 -2.69 -3.16
N SER A 122 13.54 -3.19 -2.67
CA SER A 122 13.71 -4.63 -2.43
C SER A 122 12.85 -5.07 -1.25
N VAL A 123 12.07 -6.14 -1.43
CA VAL A 123 11.16 -6.67 -0.41
C VAL A 123 11.47 -8.15 -0.19
N PRO A 124 11.51 -8.65 1.05
CA PRO A 124 11.75 -10.07 1.31
C PRO A 124 10.74 -10.98 0.61
N VAL A 125 11.24 -12.10 0.08
CA VAL A 125 10.49 -13.03 -0.77
C VAL A 125 9.18 -13.49 -0.12
N ASN A 126 9.21 -13.79 1.18
CA ASN A 126 8.07 -14.34 1.92
C ASN A 126 6.90 -13.35 1.97
N HIS A 127 7.17 -12.05 2.16
CA HIS A 127 6.12 -11.04 2.17
C HIS A 127 5.52 -10.84 0.79
N SER A 128 6.35 -10.83 -0.26
CA SER A 128 5.88 -10.76 -1.65
C SER A 128 5.07 -11.99 -2.06
N ALA A 129 5.47 -13.19 -1.65
CA ALA A 129 4.76 -14.43 -1.92
C ALA A 129 3.35 -14.44 -1.29
N VAL A 130 3.24 -14.03 -0.02
CA VAL A 130 1.94 -13.92 0.66
C VAL A 130 1.06 -12.85 0.03
N ALA A 131 1.63 -11.68 -0.31
CA ALA A 131 0.89 -10.62 -0.99
C ALA A 131 0.37 -11.07 -2.35
N LEU A 132 1.19 -11.77 -3.14
CA LEU A 132 0.82 -12.28 -4.45
C LEU A 132 -0.27 -13.36 -4.38
N MET A 133 -0.18 -14.27 -3.41
CA MET A 133 -1.23 -15.25 -3.15
C MET A 133 -2.55 -14.56 -2.75
N LYS A 134 -2.50 -13.50 -1.94
CA LYS A 134 -3.70 -12.75 -1.56
C LYS A 134 -4.32 -12.04 -2.76
N LEU A 135 -3.51 -11.43 -3.62
CA LEU A 135 -3.98 -10.80 -4.87
C LEU A 135 -4.65 -11.83 -5.80
N ALA A 136 -4.06 -13.02 -5.94
CA ALA A 136 -4.62 -14.10 -6.77
C ALA A 136 -5.95 -14.66 -6.23
N GLN A 137 -6.20 -14.54 -4.92
CA GLN A 137 -7.46 -14.95 -4.30
C GLN A 137 -8.56 -13.88 -4.38
N MET A 138 -8.21 -12.65 -4.77
CA MET A 138 -9.19 -11.57 -4.94
C MET A 138 -9.85 -11.65 -6.32
N SER A 139 -11.04 -11.06 -6.45
CA SER A 139 -11.68 -10.86 -7.74
C SER A 139 -10.77 -10.06 -8.67
N TYR A 140 -10.76 -10.43 -9.95
CA TYR A 140 -9.95 -9.73 -10.93
C TYR A 140 -10.34 -8.25 -11.00
N SER A 141 -9.35 -7.37 -10.93
CA SER A 141 -9.50 -5.95 -11.23
C SER A 141 -8.23 -5.41 -11.90
N PRO A 142 -8.34 -4.42 -12.81
CA PRO A 142 -7.18 -3.83 -13.45
C PRO A 142 -6.12 -3.27 -12.47
N PRO A 143 -6.49 -2.59 -11.36
CA PRO A 143 -5.55 -2.19 -10.32
C PRO A 143 -4.81 -3.35 -9.66
N ALA A 144 -5.50 -4.44 -9.30
CA ALA A 144 -4.87 -5.61 -8.70
C ALA A 144 -3.86 -6.26 -9.67
N ALA A 145 -4.20 -6.34 -10.96
CA ALA A 145 -3.31 -6.85 -11.99
C ALA A 145 -2.00 -6.05 -12.13
N VAL A 146 -2.03 -4.73 -11.91
CA VAL A 146 -0.82 -3.88 -11.86
C VAL A 146 0.11 -4.35 -10.74
N PHE A 147 -0.42 -4.57 -9.53
CA PHE A 147 0.39 -5.06 -8.40
C PHE A 147 0.91 -6.48 -8.63
N MET A 148 0.08 -7.39 -9.17
CA MET A 148 0.52 -8.74 -9.53
C MET A 148 1.70 -8.69 -10.51
N LYS A 149 1.56 -7.90 -11.59
CA LYS A 149 2.64 -7.70 -12.57
C LYS A 149 3.92 -7.16 -11.93
N VAL A 150 3.81 -6.17 -11.04
CA VAL A 150 4.97 -5.60 -10.33
C VAL A 150 5.67 -6.64 -9.47
N LEU A 151 4.92 -7.45 -8.71
CA LEU A 151 5.48 -8.49 -7.85
C LEU A 151 6.13 -9.62 -8.64
N LEU A 152 5.49 -10.08 -9.73
CA LEU A 152 6.05 -11.09 -10.63
C LEU A 152 7.35 -10.61 -11.30
N ASN A 153 7.40 -9.34 -11.70
CA ASN A 153 8.59 -8.73 -12.29
C ASN A 153 9.80 -8.63 -11.34
N LYS A 154 9.62 -8.86 -10.03
CA LYS A 154 10.75 -9.01 -9.10
C LYS A 154 11.49 -10.34 -9.28
N LYS A 155 10.94 -11.28 -10.05
CA LYS A 155 11.58 -12.57 -10.43
C LYS A 155 12.10 -13.35 -9.23
N TYR A 156 11.34 -13.33 -8.15
CA TYR A 156 11.62 -14.08 -6.96
C TYR A 156 11.32 -15.57 -7.15
N SER A 157 12.05 -16.44 -6.43
CA SER A 157 11.66 -17.84 -6.29
C SER A 157 10.40 -17.91 -5.43
N LEU A 158 9.32 -18.48 -5.98
CA LEU A 158 8.02 -18.55 -5.34
C LEU A 158 7.75 -19.97 -4.83
N PRO A 159 7.11 -20.13 -3.65
CA PRO A 159 6.64 -21.44 -3.20
C PRO A 159 5.60 -22.03 -4.17
N TYR A 160 5.60 -23.34 -4.36
CA TYR A 160 4.66 -24.04 -5.26
C TYR A 160 3.20 -23.66 -5.03
N ARG A 161 2.76 -23.61 -3.77
CA ARG A 161 1.40 -23.19 -3.41
C ARG A 161 0.99 -21.82 -4.00
N VAL A 162 1.93 -20.88 -4.09
CA VAL A 162 1.67 -19.55 -4.68
C VAL A 162 1.55 -19.66 -6.19
N ILE A 163 2.39 -20.48 -6.83
CA ILE A 163 2.32 -20.76 -8.27
C ILE A 163 0.98 -21.41 -8.62
N ASP A 164 0.55 -22.41 -7.86
CA ASP A 164 -0.73 -23.10 -8.07
C ASP A 164 -1.91 -22.14 -7.93
N THR A 165 -1.87 -21.27 -6.90
CA THR A 165 -2.92 -20.25 -6.69
C THR A 165 -2.96 -19.25 -7.85
N LEU A 166 -1.79 -18.84 -8.38
CA LEU A 166 -1.72 -17.95 -9.54
C LEU A 166 -2.23 -18.62 -10.82
N ALA A 167 -1.84 -19.87 -11.06
CA ALA A 167 -2.31 -20.64 -12.20
C ALA A 167 -3.84 -20.76 -12.18
N ALA A 168 -4.41 -21.11 -11.01
CA ALA A 168 -5.85 -21.16 -10.82
C ALA A 168 -6.54 -19.80 -11.07
N HIS A 169 -5.94 -18.69 -10.61
CA HIS A 169 -6.45 -17.35 -10.87
C HIS A 169 -6.52 -17.03 -12.37
N PHE A 170 -5.46 -17.32 -13.12
CA PHE A 170 -5.41 -17.05 -14.56
C PHE A 170 -6.35 -17.96 -15.36
N ILE A 171 -6.42 -19.27 -15.04
CA ILE A 171 -7.36 -20.20 -15.69
C ILE A 171 -8.81 -19.81 -15.41
N GLY A 172 -9.14 -19.47 -14.15
CA GLY A 172 -10.48 -19.04 -13.77
C GLY A 172 -10.91 -17.74 -14.45
N SER A 173 -9.97 -16.85 -14.76
CA SER A 173 -10.25 -15.60 -15.47
C SER A 173 -10.59 -15.78 -16.96
N ASP A 174 -10.27 -16.94 -17.55
CA ASP A 174 -10.54 -17.26 -18.96
C ASP A 174 -12.00 -17.69 -19.21
N GLY A 175 -12.71 -18.14 -18.17
CA GLY A 175 -14.12 -18.57 -18.27
C GLY A 175 -15.15 -17.43 -18.42
N GLY A 176 -14.73 -16.16 -18.25
CA GLY A 176 -15.62 -14.99 -18.27
C GLY A 176 -15.56 -14.14 -19.54
N ARG A 177 -14.63 -14.40 -20.47
CA ARG A 177 -14.44 -13.60 -21.70
C ARG A 177 -14.97 -14.25 -22.98
N GLY A 178 -15.62 -15.41 -22.88
CA GLY A 178 -16.19 -16.14 -24.03
C GLY A 178 -17.74 -16.16 -24.10
N ALA A 179 -18.46 -15.60 -23.13
CA ALA A 179 -19.93 -15.66 -23.07
C ALA A 179 -20.60 -14.29 -23.34
N GLY A 180 -20.11 -13.59 -24.36
CA GLY A 180 -20.67 -12.33 -24.85
C GLY A 180 -20.75 -12.32 -26.37
N GLY A 181 -21.25 -13.40 -26.95
CA GLY A 181 -21.73 -13.47 -28.34
C GLY A 181 -23.24 -13.29 -28.36
N ASP A 182 -23.69 -12.43 -29.26
CA ASP A 182 -25.05 -12.23 -29.77
C ASP A 182 -26.12 -11.68 -28.81
N ARG A 183 -26.29 -10.35 -28.85
CA ARG A 183 -27.53 -9.68 -29.29
C ARG A 183 -27.23 -8.36 -29.98
#